data_AF-A0AAW9IL89-F1
#
_entry.id   AF-A0AAW9IL89-F1
#
_cell.length_a   1.000
_cell.length_b   1.000
_cell.length_c   1.000
_cell.angle_alpha   90.00
_cell.angle_beta   90.00
_cell.angle_gamma   90.00
#
_symmetry.space_group_name_H-M   'P 1'
#
loop_
_entity.id
_entity.type
_entity.pdbx_description
1 polymer ?
#
loop_
_entity_poly.entity_id
_entity_poly.type
_entity_poly.pdbx_seq_one_letter_code
_entity_poly.pdbx_strand_id
1 'polypeptide(L)'
;MNNRGKNKTIFMGLAIAINLVGGFIALSLKLPIYLDTIGTILVSILFGPISGAIVGGLSATVNGITFDPISLYFIPVQLVLGIST
;
A
#
# COMPACT_ATOMS: atom_id res chain seq x y z
N MET A 1 -11.81 -2.68 25.56
CA MET A 1 -11.33 -2.59 24.15
C MET A 1 -10.26 -1.52 24.06
N ASN A 2 -9.00 -1.91 23.80
CA ASN A 2 -7.84 -1.01 23.86
C ASN A 2 -7.84 -0.01 22.67
N ASN A 3 -7.92 1.29 22.94
CA ASN A 3 -7.98 2.34 21.90
C ASN A 3 -6.74 2.37 20.99
N ARG A 4 -5.61 1.82 21.44
CA ARG A 4 -4.37 1.78 20.64
C ARG A 4 -4.46 0.91 19.39
N GLY A 5 -5.18 -0.22 19.45
CA GLY A 5 -5.32 -1.13 18.30
C GLY A 5 -6.24 -0.57 17.20
N LYS A 6 -7.29 0.15 17.59
CA LYS A 6 -8.24 0.77 16.65
C LYS A 6 -7.56 1.83 15.76
N ASN A 7 -6.70 2.65 16.34
CA ASN A 7 -6.00 3.71 15.58
C ASN A 7 -5.06 3.13 14.52
N LYS A 8 -4.37 2.02 14.82
CA LYS A 8 -3.51 1.33 13.85
C LYS A 8 -4.30 0.87 12.62
N THR A 9 -5.46 0.25 12.80
CA THR A 9 -6.29 -0.22 11.67
C THR A 9 -6.85 0.92 10.83
N ILE A 10 -7.24 2.03 11.45
CA ILE A 10 -7.71 3.22 10.73
C ILE A 10 -6.59 3.81 9.85
N PHE A 11 -5.37 3.93 10.39
CA PHE A 11 -4.23 4.41 9.62
C PHE A 11 -3.83 3.46 8.48
N MET A 12 -3.88 2.15 8.70
CA MET A 12 -3.65 1.17 7.64
C MET A 12 -4.69 1.29 6.52
N GLY A 13 -5.97 1.46 6.87
CA GLY A 13 -7.03 1.69 5.88
C GLY A 13 -6.84 2.99 5.08
N LEU A 14 -6.44 4.07 5.75
CA LEU A 14 -6.12 5.34 5.10
C LEU A 14 -4.94 5.19 4.13
N ALA A 15 -3.89 4.48 4.53
CA ALA A 15 -2.72 4.23 3.69
C ALA A 15 -3.07 3.44 2.43
N ILE A 16 -3.95 2.43 2.53
CA ILE A 16 -4.46 1.69 1.37
C ILE A 16 -5.21 2.63 0.42
N ALA A 17 -6.07 3.50 0.95
CA ALA A 17 -6.80 4.47 0.13
C ALA A 17 -5.85 5.44 -0.60
N ILE A 18 -4.80 5.92 0.08
CA ILE A 18 -3.76 6.76 -0.55
C ILE A 18 -3.03 5.98 -1.65
N ASN A 19 -2.70 4.71 -1.42
CA ASN A 19 -2.04 3.87 -2.42
C ASN A 19 -2.91 3.64 -3.66
N LEU A 20 -4.22 3.47 -3.50
CA LEU A 20 -5.17 3.38 -4.62
C LEU A 20 -5.19 4.67 -5.44
N VAL A 21 -5.29 5.82 -4.78
CA VAL A 21 -5.31 7.13 -5.45
C VAL A 21 -3.97 7.40 -6.14
N GLY A 22 -2.85 7.08 -5.47
CA GLY A 22 -1.51 7.19 -6.05
C GLY A 22 -1.33 6.33 -7.28
N GLY A 23 -1.76 5.07 -7.23
CA GLY A 23 -1.76 4.15 -8.38
C GLY A 23 -2.61 4.67 -9.54
N PHE A 24 -3.82 5.15 -9.26
CA PHE A 24 -4.72 5.71 -10.27
C PHE A 24 -4.13 6.96 -10.96
N ILE A 25 -3.51 7.85 -10.18
CA ILE A 25 -2.84 9.05 -10.69
C ILE A 25 -1.62 8.67 -11.54
N ALA A 26 -0.80 7.73 -11.08
CA ALA A 26 0.38 7.25 -11.81
C ALA A 26 0.00 6.67 -13.18
N LEU A 27 -1.06 5.86 -13.24
CA LEU A 27 -1.58 5.29 -14.48
C LEU A 27 -2.16 6.37 -15.40
N SER A 28 -2.95 7.28 -14.86
CA SER A 28 -3.62 8.35 -15.62
C SER A 28 -2.62 9.29 -16.28
N LEU A 29 -1.53 9.63 -15.58
CA LEU A 29 -0.47 10.51 -16.06
C LEU A 29 0.66 9.74 -16.77
N LYS A 30 0.59 8.41 -16.85
CA LYS A 30 1.65 7.52 -17.37
C LYS A 30 3.02 7.79 -16.73
N LEU A 31 3.03 8.02 -15.43
CA LEU A 31 4.27 8.24 -14.70
C LEU A 31 5.04 6.91 -14.56
N PRO A 32 6.35 6.86 -14.86
CA PRO A 32 7.18 5.68 -14.68
C PRO A 32 7.59 5.47 -13.20
N ILE A 33 6.71 5.80 -12.25
CA ILE A 33 6.95 5.64 -10.81
C ILE A 33 5.71 5.06 -10.11
N TYR A 34 5.94 4.15 -9.16
CA TYR A 34 4.90 3.52 -8.34
C TYR A 34 4.53 4.42 -7.16
N LEU A 35 3.56 5.31 -7.36
CA LEU A 35 3.07 6.21 -6.30
C LEU A 35 2.23 5.48 -5.24
N ASP A 36 1.85 4.23 -5.52
CA ASP A 36 1.09 3.34 -4.64
C ASP A 36 1.95 2.66 -3.55
N THR A 37 3.23 3.00 -3.41
CA THR A 37 4.09 2.50 -2.33
C THR A 37 4.26 3.48 -1.17
N ILE A 38 3.80 4.72 -1.30
CA ILE A 38 3.99 5.78 -0.29
C ILE A 38 3.29 5.41 1.03
N GLY A 39 2.03 4.96 0.97
CA GLY A 39 1.28 4.52 2.14
C GLY A 39 1.89 3.27 2.79
N THR A 40 2.48 2.38 1.98
CA THR A 40 3.16 1.16 2.44
C THR A 40 4.39 1.51 3.28
N ILE A 41 5.24 2.41 2.78
CA ILE A 41 6.43 2.94 3.47
C ILE A 41 6.02 3.63 4.78
N LEU A 42 4.99 4.47 4.73
CA LEU A 42 4.56 5.26 5.87
C LEU A 42 4.02 4.37 7.02
N VAL A 43 3.28 3.31 6.68
CA VAL A 43 2.80 2.32 7.66
C VAL A 43 3.93 1.44 8.20
N SER A 44 4.88 1.03 7.35
CA SER A 44 6.07 0.28 7.80
C SER A 44 6.84 1.03 8.86
N ILE A 45 7.10 2.33 8.64
CA ILE A 45 7.87 3.17 9.57
C ILE A 45 7.10 3.40 10.88
N LEU A 46 5.78 3.67 10.82
CA LEU A 46 5.01 3.98 12.02
C LEU A 46 4.64 2.76 12.87
N PHE A 47 4.28 1.65 12.23
CA PHE A 47 3.63 0.52 12.89
C PHE A 47 4.39 -0.80 12.77
N GLY A 48 5.50 -0.80 12.02
CA GLY A 48 6.42 -1.90 11.80
C GLY A 48 6.30 -2.52 10.39
N PRO A 49 7.37 -3.21 9.94
CA PRO A 49 7.52 -3.73 8.58
C PRO A 49 6.41 -4.71 8.17
N ILE A 50 5.94 -5.53 9.11
CA ILE A 50 4.88 -6.52 8.86
C ILE A 50 3.55 -5.82 8.51
N SER A 51 3.22 -4.71 9.19
CA SER A 51 2.00 -3.95 8.85
C SER A 51 2.10 -3.24 7.51
N GLY A 52 3.28 -2.73 7.15
CA GLY A 52 3.47 -2.16 5.82
C GLY A 52 3.37 -3.23 4.73
N ALA A 53 3.97 -4.41 4.92
CA ALA A 53 3.84 -5.51 3.97
C ALA A 53 2.38 -5.92 3.73
N ILE A 54 1.56 -5.98 4.78
CA ILE A 54 0.12 -6.26 4.68
C ILE A 54 -0.58 -5.14 3.89
N VAL A 55 -0.30 -3.88 4.20
CA VAL A 55 -0.89 -2.72 3.50
C VAL A 55 -0.50 -2.72 2.03
N GLY A 56 0.78 -2.93 1.69
CA GLY A 56 1.25 -2.99 0.32
C GLY A 56 0.66 -4.15 -0.46
N GLY A 57 0.67 -5.36 0.11
CA GLY A 57 0.07 -6.54 -0.53
C GLY A 57 -1.42 -6.37 -0.80
N LEU A 58 -2.17 -5.80 0.14
CA LEU A 58 -3.61 -5.51 -0.05
C LEU A 58 -3.83 -4.40 -1.08
N SER A 59 -3.06 -3.31 -1.01
CA SER A 59 -3.15 -2.19 -1.96
C SER A 59 -2.88 -2.67 -3.39
N ALA A 60 -1.83 -3.47 -3.59
CA ALA A 60 -1.45 -4.10 -4.86
C ALA A 60 -2.57 -5.00 -5.41
N THR A 61 -3.17 -5.81 -4.54
CA THR A 61 -4.26 -6.72 -4.94
C THR A 61 -5.49 -5.94 -5.40
N VAL A 62 -5.84 -4.87 -4.67
CA VAL A 62 -7.01 -4.04 -5.00
C VAL A 62 -6.76 -3.22 -6.28
N ASN A 63 -5.58 -2.62 -6.44
CA ASN A 63 -5.18 -1.95 -7.68
C ASN A 63 -5.19 -2.93 -8.86
N GLY A 64 -4.74 -4.16 -8.62
CA GLY A 64 -4.69 -5.29 -9.55
C GLY A 64 -6.03 -5.65 -10.16
N ILE A 65 -7.05 -5.68 -9.32
CA ILE A 65 -8.41 -6.03 -9.71
C ILE A 65 -9.13 -4.84 -10.35
N THR A 66 -8.80 -3.61 -9.96
CA THR A 66 -9.62 -2.44 -10.29
C THR A 66 -9.12 -1.66 -11.52
N PHE A 67 -7.82 -1.34 -11.58
CA PHE A 67 -7.31 -0.35 -12.54
C PHE A 67 -6.10 -0.82 -13.34
N ASP A 68 -5.28 -1.73 -12.79
CA ASP A 68 -4.09 -2.21 -13.47
C ASP A 68 -3.77 -3.68 -13.14
N PRO A 69 -4.10 -4.62 -14.04
CA PRO A 69 -3.77 -6.04 -13.87
C PRO A 69 -2.27 -6.31 -13.69
N ILE A 70 -1.39 -5.41 -14.18
CA ILE A 70 0.06 -5.55 -14.04
C ILE A 70 0.48 -5.43 -12.58
N SER A 71 -0.23 -4.63 -11.78
CA SER A 71 0.07 -4.46 -10.35
C SER A 71 -0.08 -5.74 -9.52
N LEU A 72 -0.83 -6.75 -9.98
CA LEU A 72 -0.84 -8.09 -9.36
C LEU A 72 0.53 -8.77 -9.41
N TYR A 73 1.29 -8.55 -10.47
CA TYR A 73 2.65 -9.07 -10.60
C TYR A 73 3.63 -8.39 -9.62
N PHE A 74 3.30 -7.17 -9.19
CA PHE A 74 4.09 -6.38 -8.25
C PHE A 74 3.75 -6.66 -6.78
N ILE A 75 2.80 -7.55 -6.46
CA ILE A 75 2.50 -7.98 -5.08
C ILE A 75 3.75 -8.45 -4.32
N PRO A 76 4.62 -9.32 -4.87
CA PRO A 76 5.84 -9.74 -4.18
C PRO A 76 6.77 -8.56 -3.90
N VAL A 77 6.84 -7.59 -4.82
CA VAL A 77 7.61 -6.36 -4.66
C VAL A 77 7.07 -5.53 -3.50
N GLN A 78 5.74 -5.37 -3.39
CA GLN A 78 5.14 -4.58 -2.30
C GLN A 78 5.32 -5.25 -0.94
N LEU A 79 5.30 -6.58 -0.88
CA LEU A 79 5.59 -7.34 0.33
C LEU A 79 7.06 -7.14 0.76
N VAL A 80 8.00 -7.28 -0.17
CA VAL A 80 9.44 -7.07 0.11
C VAL A 80 9.70 -5.63 0.53
N LEU A 81 9.11 -4.65 -0.15
CA LEU A 81 9.23 -3.22 0.17
C LEU A 81 8.72 -2.92 1.59
N GLY A 82 7.57 -3.48 1.96
CA GLY A 82 7.03 -3.34 3.30
C GLY A 82 7.94 -3.97 4.36
N ILE A 83 8.55 -5.13 4.07
CA ILE A 83 9.46 -5.78 5.02
C ILE A 83 10.81 -5.07 5.12
N SER A 84 11.31 -4.49 4.01
CA SER A 84 12.62 -3.85 3.95
C SER A 84 12.67 -2.45 4.53
N THR A 85 11.51 -1.81 4.73
CA THR A 85 11.36 -0.46 5.25
C THR A 85 11.03 -0.49 6.74
#